data_AF-A0A1V2AZ96-F1
#
_entry.id   AF-A0A1V2AZ96-F1
#
_cell.length_a   1.000
_cell.length_b   1.000
_cell.length_c   1.000
_cell.angle_alpha   90.00
_cell.angle_beta   90.00
_cell.angle_gamma   90.00
#
_symmetry.space_group_name_H-M   'P 1'
#
loop_
_entity.id
_entity.type
_entity.pdbx_description
1 polymer ?
#
loop_
_entity_poly.entity_id
_entity_poly.type
_entity_poly.pdbx_seq_one_letter_code
_entity_poly.pdbx_strand_id
1 'polypeptide(L)'
;MKAIEFKNPASQRVYNNYINRCKRVAQILSKEDQEECLMEVNSYIYEYITDHREDEMTALLNILDRLGDPEITLKEVVASKKIDQAIKTFNVRYLLQALFLNLRNGIAYIVLSLMTIMLVTFPILIVMKIIKPEITGLWVGPHTFFFGIIRKQEGIREIAGNYFIPIAIVTCILLYFIIIYILKVIRKKKP
;
A
#
# COMPACT_ATOMS: atom_id res chain seq x y z
N MET A 1 19.01 -0.56 15.04
CA MET A 1 20.19 -0.69 14.11
C MET A 1 21.38 0.12 14.63
N LYS A 2 22.57 -0.51 14.74
CA LYS A 2 23.83 0.16 15.10
C LYS A 2 24.50 0.69 13.84
N ALA A 3 24.88 1.98 13.82
CA ALA A 3 25.53 2.59 12.67
C ALA A 3 26.97 2.08 12.51
N ILE A 4 27.41 1.94 11.25
CA ILE A 4 28.81 1.65 10.92
C ILE A 4 29.66 2.91 11.20
N GLU A 5 30.77 2.72 11.90
CA GLU A 5 31.76 3.75 12.18
C GLU A 5 32.93 3.60 11.22
N PHE A 6 33.18 4.66 10.45
CA PHE A 6 34.28 4.75 9.49
C PHE A 6 35.43 5.55 10.08
N LYS A 7 36.68 5.20 9.74
CA LYS A 7 37.86 5.94 10.19
C LYS A 7 37.97 7.27 9.44
N ASN A 8 37.61 7.28 8.16
CA ASN A 8 37.62 8.49 7.34
C ASN A 8 36.32 9.30 7.52
N PRO A 9 36.38 10.58 7.96
CA PRO A 9 35.22 11.44 8.12
C PRO A 9 34.40 11.64 6.83
N ALA A 10 35.07 11.62 5.66
CA ALA A 10 34.39 11.71 4.37
C ALA A 10 33.51 10.47 4.12
N SER A 11 34.03 9.27 4.37
CA SER A 11 33.29 8.01 4.23
C SER A 11 32.09 7.98 5.18
N GLN A 12 32.27 8.43 6.43
CA GLN A 12 31.19 8.54 7.40
C GLN A 12 30.06 9.45 6.88
N ARG A 13 30.40 10.59 6.26
CA ARG A 13 29.42 11.53 5.71
C ARG A 13 28.64 10.91 4.54
N VAL A 14 29.31 10.20 3.64
CA VAL A 14 28.67 9.51 2.50
C VAL A 14 27.71 8.44 3.01
N TYR A 15 28.17 7.58 3.91
CA TYR A 15 27.35 6.55 4.54
C TYR A 15 26.12 7.13 5.26
N ASN A 16 26.32 8.16 6.09
CA ASN A 16 25.22 8.81 6.82
C ASN A 16 24.19 9.42 5.86
N ASN A 17 24.63 10.02 4.75
CA ASN A 17 23.72 10.56 3.75
C ASN A 17 22.86 9.45 3.12
N TYR A 18 23.49 8.35 2.71
CA TYR A 18 22.81 7.21 2.12
C TYR A 18 21.80 6.58 3.08
N ILE A 19 22.18 6.31 4.33
CA ILE A 19 21.28 5.76 5.34
C ILE A 19 20.11 6.71 5.65
N ASN A 20 20.34 8.03 5.66
CA ASN A 20 19.27 9.00 5.83
C ASN A 20 18.28 8.99 4.66
N ARG A 21 18.75 8.76 3.42
CA ARG A 21 17.87 8.54 2.26
C ARG A 21 17.04 7.27 2.44
N CYS A 22 17.66 6.15 2.83
CA CYS A 22 16.96 4.90 3.14
C CYS A 22 15.87 5.11 4.20
N LYS A 23 16.18 5.82 5.30
CA LYS A 23 15.22 6.16 6.36
C LYS A 23 14.02 6.93 5.81
N ARG A 24 14.24 7.93 4.95
CA ARG A 24 13.16 8.71 4.32
C ARG A 24 12.27 7.86 3.42
N VAL A 25 12.83 6.90 2.70
CA VAL A 25 12.04 6.00 1.84
C VAL A 25 11.26 5.00 2.69
N ALA A 26 11.87 4.45 3.73
CA ALA A 26 11.24 3.47 4.63
C ALA A 26 10.22 4.08 5.60
N GLN A 27 10.21 5.40 5.84
CA GLN A 27 9.41 6.07 6.88
C GLN A 27 7.91 5.77 6.87
N ILE A 28 7.37 5.35 5.72
CA ILE A 28 5.96 5.01 5.59
C ILE A 28 5.62 3.66 6.27
N LEU A 29 6.61 2.77 6.42
CA LEU A 29 6.46 1.45 7.03
C LEU A 29 6.23 1.52 8.55
N SER A 30 5.90 0.38 9.17
CA SER A 30 5.89 0.27 10.64
C SER A 30 7.29 0.45 11.22
N LYS A 31 7.43 0.80 12.51
CA LYS A 31 8.77 0.94 13.12
C LYS A 31 9.60 -0.34 13.03
N GLU A 32 8.94 -1.49 13.19
CA GLU A 32 9.57 -2.82 13.09
C GLU A 32 10.09 -3.07 11.66
N ASP A 33 9.23 -2.88 10.65
CA ASP A 33 9.61 -3.06 9.23
C ASP A 33 10.68 -2.04 8.79
N GLN A 34 10.64 -0.81 9.32
CA GLN A 34 11.68 0.19 9.09
C GLN A 34 13.02 -0.27 9.61
N GLU A 35 13.05 -0.78 10.84
CA GLU A 35 14.27 -1.26 11.46
C GLU A 35 14.82 -2.47 10.70
N GLU A 36 13.98 -3.42 10.31
CA GLU A 36 14.35 -4.58 9.51
C GLU A 36 14.99 -4.17 8.17
N CYS A 37 14.33 -3.32 7.38
CA CYS A 37 14.87 -2.81 6.10
C CYS A 37 16.23 -2.12 6.29
N LEU A 38 16.35 -1.30 7.33
CA LEU A 38 17.56 -0.55 7.59
C LEU A 38 18.69 -1.48 8.05
N MET A 39 18.40 -2.49 8.88
CA MET A 39 19.38 -3.49 9.29
C MET A 39 19.88 -4.30 8.11
N GLU A 40 18.98 -4.73 7.21
CA GLU A 40 19.37 -5.47 6.00
C GLU A 40 20.34 -4.66 5.12
N VAL A 41 20.00 -3.40 4.80
CA VAL A 41 20.89 -2.51 4.05
C VAL A 41 22.22 -2.31 4.77
N ASN A 42 22.19 -2.11 6.08
CA ASN A 42 23.39 -1.89 6.89
C ASN A 42 24.29 -3.14 6.93
N SER A 43 23.71 -4.33 7.03
CA SER A 43 24.44 -5.60 7.00
C SER A 43 25.13 -5.81 5.65
N TYR A 44 24.45 -5.57 4.53
CA TYR A 44 25.07 -5.67 3.20
C TYR A 44 26.27 -4.72 3.04
N ILE A 45 26.13 -3.47 3.50
CA ILE A 45 27.24 -2.50 3.47
C ILE A 45 28.40 -3.00 4.35
N TYR A 46 28.10 -3.48 5.56
CA TYR A 46 29.11 -3.94 6.50
C TYR A 46 29.87 -5.18 5.98
N GLU A 47 29.15 -6.18 5.48
CA GLU A 47 29.72 -7.41 4.92
C GLU A 47 30.62 -7.08 3.73
N TYR A 48 30.14 -6.24 2.81
CA TYR A 48 30.94 -5.83 1.65
C TYR A 48 32.25 -5.15 2.07
N ILE A 49 32.18 -4.19 2.99
CA ILE A 49 33.36 -3.42 3.40
C ILE A 49 34.35 -4.28 4.19
N THR A 50 33.86 -5.26 4.95
CA THR A 50 34.71 -6.16 5.74
C THR A 50 35.44 -7.18 4.86
N ASP A 51 34.79 -7.66 3.80
CA ASP A 51 35.36 -8.67 2.89
C ASP A 51 36.36 -8.10 1.88
N HIS A 52 36.31 -6.79 1.60
CA HIS A 52 37.16 -6.15 0.61
C HIS A 52 38.35 -5.44 1.25
N ARG A 53 39.56 -5.69 0.73
CA ARG A 53 40.81 -5.07 1.21
C ARG A 53 41.10 -3.69 0.61
N GLU A 54 40.10 -3.08 -0.03
CA GLU A 54 40.22 -1.76 -0.64
C GLU A 54 40.25 -0.66 0.44
N ASP A 55 40.58 0.57 0.03
CA ASP A 55 40.35 1.75 0.87
C ASP A 55 38.85 1.86 1.24
N GLU A 56 38.54 2.28 2.46
CA GLU A 56 37.18 2.35 3.01
C GLU A 56 36.23 3.18 2.13
N MET A 57 36.72 4.29 1.56
CA MET A 57 35.90 5.14 0.67
C MET A 57 35.59 4.41 -0.63
N THR A 58 36.60 3.79 -1.24
CA THR A 58 36.46 3.04 -2.50
C THR A 58 35.49 1.87 -2.33
N ALA A 59 35.65 1.09 -1.26
CA ALA A 59 34.74 -0.01 -0.94
C ALA A 59 33.30 0.50 -0.72
N LEU A 60 33.12 1.61 0.01
CA LEU A 60 31.81 2.21 0.25
C LEU A 60 31.16 2.68 -1.06
N LEU A 61 31.87 3.41 -1.90
CA LEU A 61 31.31 3.87 -3.18
C LEU A 61 30.93 2.69 -4.09
N ASN A 62 31.76 1.64 -4.13
CA ASN A 62 31.49 0.43 -4.90
C ASN A 62 30.20 -0.29 -4.44
N ILE A 63 29.97 -0.44 -3.12
CA ILE A 63 28.72 -1.06 -2.64
C ILE A 63 27.51 -0.16 -2.84
N LEU A 64 27.65 1.16 -2.65
CA LEU A 64 26.53 2.08 -2.87
C LEU A 64 26.10 2.13 -4.33
N ASP A 65 27.05 2.03 -5.28
CA ASP A 65 26.75 1.94 -6.71
C ASP A 65 25.99 0.64 -7.04
N ARG A 66 26.40 -0.49 -6.43
CA ARG A 66 25.70 -1.78 -6.57
C ARG A 66 24.29 -1.78 -5.96
N LEU A 67 24.11 -1.13 -4.81
CA LEU A 67 22.80 -0.99 -4.16
C LEU A 67 21.88 0.00 -4.88
N GLY A 68 22.46 0.93 -5.65
CA GLY A 68 21.76 1.97 -6.37
C GLY A 68 21.07 2.99 -5.47
N ASP A 69 20.29 3.89 -6.08
CA ASP A 69 19.58 4.92 -5.34
C ASP A 69 18.44 4.31 -4.48
N PRO A 70 18.37 4.61 -3.16
CA PRO A 70 17.33 4.09 -2.27
C PRO A 70 15.91 4.40 -2.74
N GLU A 71 15.71 5.56 -3.37
CA GLU A 71 14.41 6.01 -3.88
C GLU A 71 13.90 5.13 -5.05
N ILE A 72 14.79 4.35 -5.67
CA ILE A 72 14.49 3.39 -6.73
C ILE A 72 14.45 1.99 -6.14
N THR A 73 15.54 1.52 -5.53
CA THR A 73 15.70 0.11 -5.12
C THR A 73 14.89 -0.23 -3.87
N LEU A 74 14.96 0.61 -2.83
CA LEU A 74 14.22 0.36 -1.58
C LEU A 74 12.72 0.62 -1.74
N LYS A 75 12.30 1.41 -2.73
CA LYS A 75 10.88 1.69 -2.99
C LYS A 75 10.08 0.44 -3.30
N GLU A 76 10.65 -0.51 -4.04
CA GLU A 76 9.99 -1.79 -4.35
C GLU A 76 9.83 -2.65 -3.09
N VAL A 77 10.86 -2.69 -2.25
CA VAL A 77 10.83 -3.38 -0.95
C VAL A 77 9.76 -2.78 -0.04
N VAL A 78 9.69 -1.44 0.05
CA VAL A 78 8.66 -0.72 0.82
C VAL A 78 7.26 -1.01 0.28
N ALA A 79 7.07 -0.98 -1.03
CA ALA A 79 5.80 -1.31 -1.67
C ALA A 79 5.36 -2.75 -1.38
N SER A 80 6.32 -3.67 -1.31
CA SER A 80 6.12 -5.07 -0.97
C SER A 80 5.73 -5.26 0.50
N LYS A 81 6.50 -4.70 1.44
CA LYS A 81 6.19 -4.76 2.88
C LYS A 81 4.84 -4.11 3.22
N LYS A 82 4.43 -3.06 2.50
CA LYS A 82 3.09 -2.46 2.66
C LYS A 82 1.95 -3.39 2.29
N ILE A 83 2.12 -4.24 1.29
CA ILE A 83 1.14 -5.29 0.97
C ILE A 83 1.02 -6.26 2.13
N ASP A 84 2.15 -6.71 2.70
CA ASP A 84 2.14 -7.62 3.84
C ASP A 84 1.46 -7.00 5.06
N GLN A 85 1.73 -5.71 5.32
CA GLN A 85 1.06 -4.98 6.39
C GLN A 85 -0.46 -4.94 6.17
N ALA A 86 -0.93 -4.63 4.96
CA ALA A 86 -2.35 -4.60 4.65
C ALA A 86 -3.04 -5.97 4.83
N ILE A 87 -2.36 -7.07 4.43
CA ILE A 87 -2.85 -8.44 4.59
C ILE A 87 -2.88 -8.86 6.06
N LYS A 88 -1.83 -8.53 6.84
CA LYS A 88 -1.70 -8.94 8.25
C LYS A 88 -2.67 -8.20 9.16
N THR A 89 -2.79 -6.87 9.01
CA THR A 89 -3.54 -6.05 9.98
C THR A 89 -5.00 -5.85 9.60
N PHE A 90 -5.42 -6.27 8.40
CA PHE A 90 -6.74 -5.99 7.86
C PHE A 90 -7.16 -4.50 7.99
N ASN A 91 -6.24 -3.58 7.69
CA ASN A 91 -6.47 -2.14 7.85
C ASN A 91 -6.62 -1.44 6.49
N VAL A 92 -7.77 -0.77 6.28
CA VAL A 92 -8.11 -0.08 5.02
C VAL A 92 -7.11 1.03 4.67
N ARG A 93 -6.53 1.72 5.66
CA ARG A 93 -5.52 2.75 5.42
C ARG A 93 -4.25 2.15 4.82
N TYR A 94 -3.80 1.00 5.32
CA TYR A 94 -2.62 0.32 4.78
C TYR A 94 -2.91 -0.29 3.41
N LEU A 95 -4.14 -0.78 3.18
CA LEU A 95 -4.58 -1.21 1.86
C LEU A 95 -4.46 -0.07 0.83
N LEU A 96 -5.00 1.12 1.13
CA LEU A 96 -4.89 2.29 0.25
C LEU A 96 -3.43 2.67 -0.03
N GLN A 97 -2.58 2.69 0.99
CA GLN A 97 -1.14 2.97 0.82
C GLN A 97 -0.44 1.92 -0.04
N ALA A 98 -0.72 0.64 0.19
CA ALA A 98 -0.14 -0.46 -0.56
C ALA A 98 -0.52 -0.39 -2.04
N LEU A 99 -1.79 -0.12 -2.34
CA LEU A 99 -2.28 0.00 -3.71
C LEU A 99 -1.71 1.22 -4.43
N PHE A 100 -1.65 2.38 -3.75
CA PHE A 100 -1.06 3.59 -4.32
C PHE A 100 0.41 3.39 -4.68
N LEU A 101 1.19 2.75 -3.80
CA LEU A 101 2.61 2.44 -4.05
C LEU A 101 2.81 1.44 -5.20
N ASN A 102 1.85 0.54 -5.42
CA ASN A 102 1.93 -0.52 -6.42
C ASN A 102 1.14 -0.23 -7.70
N LEU A 103 0.57 0.96 -7.87
CA LEU A 103 -0.33 1.25 -9.01
C LEU A 103 0.36 1.08 -10.37
N ARG A 104 1.68 1.30 -10.42
CA ARG A 104 2.51 1.11 -11.61
C ARG A 104 2.93 -0.34 -11.86
N ASN A 105 2.70 -1.23 -10.91
CA ASN A 105 3.19 -2.62 -10.92
C ASN A 105 2.24 -3.59 -11.64
N GLY A 106 1.26 -3.09 -12.39
CA GLY A 106 0.42 -3.87 -13.29
C GLY A 106 -1.09 -3.63 -13.15
N ILE A 107 -1.84 -4.14 -14.13
CA ILE A 107 -3.30 -3.95 -14.25
C ILE A 107 -4.08 -4.49 -13.05
N ALA A 108 -3.56 -5.54 -12.39
CA ALA A 108 -4.19 -6.10 -11.20
C ALA A 108 -4.30 -5.09 -10.05
N TYR A 109 -3.28 -4.25 -9.85
CA TYR A 109 -3.31 -3.21 -8.82
C TYR A 109 -4.26 -2.06 -9.18
N ILE A 110 -4.45 -1.78 -10.47
CA ILE A 110 -5.46 -0.81 -10.95
C ILE A 110 -6.87 -1.32 -10.64
N VAL A 111 -7.16 -2.59 -10.95
CA VAL A 111 -8.45 -3.21 -10.63
C VAL A 111 -8.70 -3.22 -9.13
N LEU A 112 -7.70 -3.61 -8.32
CA LEU A 112 -7.82 -3.58 -6.86
C LEU A 112 -8.03 -2.16 -6.31
N SER A 113 -7.43 -1.15 -6.92
CA SER A 113 -7.62 0.25 -6.55
C SER A 113 -9.06 0.68 -6.81
N LEU A 114 -9.63 0.34 -7.98
CA LEU A 114 -11.04 0.60 -8.29
C LEU A 114 -11.98 -0.09 -7.29
N MET A 115 -11.72 -1.36 -6.98
CA MET A 115 -12.49 -2.11 -5.96
C MET A 115 -12.39 -1.44 -4.58
N THR A 116 -11.23 -0.89 -4.22
CA THR A 116 -11.04 -0.21 -2.93
C THR A 116 -11.74 1.15 -2.90
N ILE A 117 -11.81 1.87 -4.02
CA ILE A 117 -12.64 3.08 -4.13
C ILE A 117 -14.10 2.71 -3.89
N MET A 118 -14.60 1.66 -4.56
CA MET A 118 -15.96 1.16 -4.36
C MET A 118 -16.21 0.77 -2.89
N LEU A 119 -15.25 0.12 -2.23
CA LEU A 119 -15.33 -0.21 -0.80
C LEU A 119 -15.56 1.04 0.06
N VAL A 120 -14.82 2.12 -0.18
CA VAL A 120 -14.95 3.38 0.58
C VAL A 120 -16.27 4.11 0.27
N THR A 121 -16.87 3.91 -0.91
CA THR A 121 -18.17 4.52 -1.24
C THR A 121 -19.34 3.91 -0.46
N PHE A 122 -19.30 2.64 -0.06
CA PHE A 122 -20.41 2.01 0.66
C PHE A 122 -20.72 2.67 2.02
N PRO A 123 -19.74 2.96 2.90
CA PRO A 123 -19.98 3.75 4.11
C PRO A 123 -20.63 5.11 3.85
N ILE A 124 -20.22 5.79 2.77
CA ILE A 124 -20.82 7.07 2.36
C ILE A 124 -22.30 6.87 1.99
N LEU A 125 -22.61 5.83 1.21
CA LEU A 125 -23.98 5.49 0.83
C LEU A 125 -24.85 5.12 2.02
N ILE A 126 -24.31 4.44 3.03
CA ILE A 126 -25.02 4.12 4.27
C ILE A 126 -25.41 5.40 5.01
N VAL A 127 -24.46 6.33 5.18
CA VAL A 127 -24.74 7.64 5.79
C VAL A 127 -25.76 8.42 4.97
N MET A 128 -25.63 8.42 3.65
CA MET A 128 -26.57 9.10 2.75
C MET A 128 -27.98 8.50 2.79
N LYS A 129 -28.13 7.19 3.00
CA LYS A 129 -29.44 6.56 3.20
C LYS A 129 -30.13 7.07 4.48
N ILE A 130 -29.36 7.40 5.52
CA ILE A 130 -29.91 7.95 6.77
C ILE A 130 -30.32 9.41 6.59
N ILE A 131 -29.52 10.23 5.90
CA ILE A 131 -29.78 11.66 5.72
C ILE A 131 -30.84 11.93 4.65
N LYS A 132 -30.78 11.21 3.53
CA LYS A 132 -31.65 11.37 2.35
C LYS A 132 -32.15 10.01 1.84
N PRO A 133 -33.01 9.32 2.60
CA PRO A 133 -33.53 8.00 2.25
C PRO A 133 -34.30 7.97 0.94
N GLU A 134 -34.91 9.09 0.54
CA GLU A 134 -35.76 9.22 -0.64
C GLU A 134 -35.02 9.22 -1.98
N ILE A 135 -33.71 9.50 -1.97
CA ILE A 135 -32.86 9.52 -3.18
C ILE A 135 -31.71 8.50 -3.12
N THR A 136 -31.48 7.85 -1.98
CA THR A 136 -30.42 6.86 -1.81
C THR A 136 -31.03 5.47 -1.73
N GLY A 137 -30.54 4.52 -2.52
CA GLY A 137 -31.12 3.18 -2.52
C GLY A 137 -30.60 2.28 -3.63
N LEU A 138 -31.27 1.13 -3.77
CA LEU A 138 -31.11 0.25 -4.91
C LEU A 138 -32.27 0.48 -5.87
N TRP A 139 -31.94 0.98 -7.05
CA TRP A 139 -32.87 1.47 -8.05
C TRP A 139 -32.94 0.53 -9.23
N VAL A 140 -34.15 0.08 -9.57
CA VAL A 140 -34.40 -0.82 -10.68
C VAL A 140 -35.47 -0.24 -11.60
N GLY A 141 -35.22 -0.29 -12.90
CA GLY A 141 -36.13 0.07 -13.98
C GLY A 141 -35.89 -0.81 -15.22
N PRO A 142 -36.60 -0.55 -16.33
CA PRO A 142 -36.57 -1.41 -17.53
C PRO A 142 -35.16 -1.70 -18.08
N HIS A 143 -34.26 -0.72 -18.00
CA HIS A 143 -32.86 -0.82 -18.47
C HIS A 143 -31.86 -0.25 -17.45
N THR A 144 -32.27 -0.08 -16.20
CA THR A 144 -31.46 0.58 -15.18
C THR A 144 -31.38 -0.30 -13.95
N PHE A 145 -30.16 -0.66 -13.55
CA PHE A 145 -29.85 -1.21 -12.25
C PHE A 145 -28.77 -0.32 -11.63
N PHE A 146 -29.12 0.40 -10.56
CA PHE A 146 -28.22 1.38 -9.98
C PHE A 146 -28.23 1.30 -8.45
N PHE A 147 -27.04 1.17 -7.88
CA PHE A 147 -26.82 1.15 -6.44
C PHE A 147 -26.21 2.49 -6.03
N GLY A 148 -26.99 3.38 -5.42
CA GLY A 148 -26.49 4.69 -5.01
C GLY A 148 -27.55 5.79 -4.93
N ILE A 149 -27.13 7.00 -5.27
CA ILE A 149 -27.95 8.22 -5.18
C ILE A 149 -28.46 8.60 -6.56
N ILE A 150 -29.78 8.70 -6.73
CA ILE A 150 -30.42 9.15 -7.99
C ILE A 150 -31.44 10.24 -7.71
N ARG A 151 -31.62 11.17 -8.64
CA ARG A 151 -32.78 12.07 -8.60
C ARG A 151 -34.02 11.27 -9.00
N LYS A 152 -35.14 11.53 -8.33
CA LYS A 152 -36.43 10.87 -8.59
C LYS A 152 -36.77 11.00 -10.07
N GLN A 153 -36.86 9.86 -10.76
CA GLN A 153 -37.11 9.77 -12.20
C GLN A 153 -38.25 8.79 -12.45
N GLU A 154 -39.10 9.10 -13.42
CA GLU A 154 -40.20 8.22 -13.80
C GLU A 154 -39.67 6.90 -14.36
N GLY A 155 -40.33 5.79 -14.02
CA GLY A 155 -39.96 4.46 -14.48
C GLY A 155 -38.86 3.75 -13.68
N ILE A 156 -38.28 4.39 -12.66
CA ILE A 156 -37.28 3.78 -11.77
C ILE A 156 -37.84 3.70 -10.35
N ARG A 157 -37.78 2.52 -9.74
CA ARG A 157 -38.28 2.27 -8.39
C ARG A 157 -37.17 1.79 -7.46
N GLU A 158 -37.22 2.24 -6.23
CA GLU A 158 -36.35 1.76 -5.16
C GLU A 158 -36.90 0.43 -4.64
N ILE A 159 -36.06 -0.61 -4.60
CA ILE A 159 -36.50 -1.97 -4.22
C ILE A 159 -35.97 -2.43 -2.86
N ALA A 160 -34.86 -1.84 -2.38
CA ALA A 160 -34.19 -2.32 -1.17
C ALA A 160 -34.80 -1.76 0.12
N GLY A 161 -35.41 -0.59 0.09
CA GLY A 161 -35.99 0.09 1.25
C GLY A 161 -35.02 0.13 2.43
N ASN A 162 -35.50 -0.37 3.57
CA ASN A 162 -34.71 -0.48 4.80
C ASN A 162 -33.61 -1.57 4.73
N TYR A 163 -33.74 -2.55 3.82
CA TYR A 163 -32.71 -3.56 3.58
C TYR A 163 -31.49 -3.03 2.82
N PHE A 164 -31.53 -1.78 2.30
CA PHE A 164 -30.38 -1.18 1.65
C PHE A 164 -29.13 -1.15 2.53
N ILE A 165 -29.28 -0.78 3.80
CA ILE A 165 -28.17 -0.69 4.76
C ILE A 165 -27.54 -2.07 5.01
N PRO A 166 -28.29 -3.12 5.41
CA PRO A 166 -27.68 -4.43 5.62
C PRO A 166 -27.08 -5.01 4.34
N ILE A 167 -27.68 -4.81 3.17
CA ILE A 167 -27.09 -5.22 1.88
C ILE A 167 -25.76 -4.49 1.64
N ALA A 168 -25.70 -3.18 1.87
CA ALA A 168 -24.47 -2.39 1.72
C ALA A 168 -23.36 -2.87 2.67
N ILE A 169 -23.70 -3.17 3.93
CA ILE A 169 -22.75 -3.69 4.93
C ILE A 169 -22.22 -5.06 4.51
N VAL A 170 -23.10 -5.99 4.15
CA VAL A 170 -22.69 -7.33 3.71
C VAL A 170 -21.82 -7.24 2.46
N THR A 171 -22.20 -6.41 1.49
CA THR A 171 -21.42 -6.20 0.26
C THR A 171 -20.05 -5.59 0.57
N CYS A 172 -19.99 -4.62 1.49
CA CYS A 172 -18.73 -4.01 1.94
C CYS A 172 -17.79 -5.04 2.56
N ILE A 173 -18.32 -5.89 3.46
CA ILE A 173 -17.55 -6.97 4.10
C ILE A 173 -17.04 -7.96 3.05
N LEU A 174 -17.91 -8.45 2.17
CA LEU A 174 -17.54 -9.39 1.10
C LEU A 174 -16.48 -8.78 0.17
N LEU A 175 -16.68 -7.55 -0.28
CA LEU A 175 -15.75 -6.86 -1.17
C LEU A 175 -14.38 -6.70 -0.50
N TYR A 176 -14.35 -6.35 0.78
CA TYR A 176 -13.12 -6.23 1.54
C TYR A 176 -12.34 -7.55 1.59
N PHE A 177 -13.01 -8.66 1.91
CA PHE A 177 -12.38 -9.98 1.93
C PHE A 177 -11.89 -10.41 0.54
N ILE A 178 -12.65 -10.12 -0.52
CA ILE A 178 -12.23 -10.40 -1.90
C ILE A 178 -10.96 -9.61 -2.24
N ILE A 179 -10.89 -8.33 -1.90
CA ILE A 179 -9.70 -7.49 -2.14
C ILE A 179 -8.48 -8.09 -1.44
N ILE A 180 -8.59 -8.43 -0.15
CA ILE A 180 -7.49 -9.01 0.61
C ILE A 180 -7.09 -10.39 0.06
N TYR A 181 -8.06 -11.21 -0.34
CA TYR A 181 -7.80 -12.52 -0.93
C TYR A 181 -7.02 -12.40 -2.25
N ILE A 182 -7.45 -11.54 -3.17
CA ILE A 182 -6.74 -11.29 -4.43
C ILE A 182 -5.34 -10.75 -4.16
N LEU A 183 -5.20 -9.81 -3.20
CA LEU A 183 -3.90 -9.26 -2.81
C LEU A 183 -2.95 -10.36 -2.30
N LYS A 184 -3.46 -11.31 -1.51
CA LYS A 184 -2.71 -12.48 -1.03
C LYS A 184 -2.30 -13.42 -2.17
N VAL A 185 -3.16 -13.62 -3.17
CA VAL A 185 -2.84 -14.43 -4.36
C VAL A 185 -1.75 -13.76 -5.20
N ILE A 186 -1.82 -12.44 -5.41
CA ILE A 186 -0.79 -11.69 -6.12
C ILE A 186 0.55 -11.76 -5.36
N ARG A 187 0.51 -11.62 -4.03
CA ARG A 187 1.71 -11.71 -3.19
C ARG A 187 2.42 -13.05 -3.32
N LYS A 188 1.67 -14.17 -3.34
CA LYS A 188 2.23 -15.52 -3.53
C LYS A 188 2.87 -15.76 -4.90
N LYS A 189 2.52 -14.97 -5.92
CA LYS A 189 3.06 -15.13 -7.28
C LYS A 189 4.35 -14.35 -7.52
N LYS A 190 4.69 -13.38 -6.67
CA LYS A 190 5.99 -12.70 -6.73
C LYS A 190 7.01 -13.61 -6.01
N PRO A 191 8.06 -14.10 -6.71
CA PRO A 191 9.13 -14.89 -6.11
C PRO A 191 9.86 -14.09 -5.02
#